data_AF-A0A0R1WKZ2-F1
#
_entry.id   AF-A0A0R1WKZ2-F1
#
_cell.length_a   1.000
_cell.length_b   1.000
_cell.length_c   1.000
_cell.angle_alpha   90.00
_cell.angle_beta   90.00
_cell.angle_gamma   90.00
#
_symmetry.space_group_name_H-M   'P 1'
#
loop_
_entity.id
_entity.type
_entity.pdbx_description
1 polymer ?
#
loop_
_entity_poly.entity_id
_entity_poly.type
_entity_poly.pdbx_seq_one_letter_code
_entity_poly.pdbx_strand_id
1 'polypeptide(L)'
;MSLKYRDVFDDYDDLRKNAYIHDKKTGKPNTLYLRPIKRDLLLYQEWRLENHVQSEWLFPSMERPDRHVSEKQFYKIMAKTGDLLNINYLGTHTMRKTGAYRVYIQSNYNIALVMRLLNHSSQQMTLAYLGLDQESREQMLDQVDFG
;
A
#
# COMPACT_ATOMS: atom_id res chain seq x y z
N MET A 1 9.40 -4.51 -5.64
CA MET A 1 8.18 -5.10 -5.03
C MET A 1 8.19 -6.57 -5.39
N SER A 2 8.44 -7.46 -4.44
CA SER A 2 8.74 -8.87 -4.67
C SER A 2 7.66 -9.78 -4.08
N LEU A 3 6.39 -9.46 -4.32
CA LEU A 3 5.25 -10.23 -3.84
C LEU A 3 5.00 -11.39 -4.81
N LYS A 4 4.92 -12.61 -4.30
CA LYS A 4 4.63 -13.81 -5.09
C LYS A 4 3.13 -14.02 -5.20
N TYR A 5 2.72 -14.72 -6.25
CA TYR A 5 1.33 -15.09 -6.47
C TYR A 5 0.78 -15.90 -5.27
N ARG A 6 1.56 -16.87 -4.79
CA ARG A 6 1.21 -17.72 -3.65
C ARG A 6 1.16 -17.00 -2.29
N ASP A 7 1.71 -15.78 -2.19
CA ASP A 7 1.56 -14.95 -0.99
C ASP A 7 0.12 -14.42 -0.87
N VAL A 8 -0.63 -14.35 -1.98
CA VAL A 8 -1.96 -13.74 -2.08
C VAL A 8 -3.04 -14.77 -2.37
N PHE A 9 -2.76 -15.74 -3.24
CA PHE A 9 -3.67 -16.84 -3.58
C PHE A 9 -3.16 -18.15 -3.00
N ASP A 10 -4.05 -19.05 -2.60
CA ASP A 10 -3.67 -20.38 -2.14
C ASP A 10 -3.54 -21.39 -3.29
N ASP A 11 -3.33 -22.67 -2.95
CA ASP A 11 -3.12 -23.72 -3.93
C ASP A 11 -4.40 -24.09 -4.72
N TYR A 12 -5.56 -23.58 -4.29
CA TYR A 12 -6.85 -23.70 -4.98
C TYR A 12 -7.22 -22.43 -5.74
N ASP A 13 -6.27 -21.49 -5.90
CA ASP A 13 -6.48 -20.17 -6.51
C ASP A 13 -7.47 -19.27 -5.74
N ASP A 14 -7.78 -19.61 -4.49
CA ASP A 14 -8.62 -18.80 -3.63
C ASP A 14 -7.83 -17.64 -2.99
N LEU A 15 -8.44 -16.46 -2.95
CA LEU A 15 -7.83 -15.30 -2.32
C LEU A 15 -7.70 -15.49 -0.80
N ARG A 16 -6.46 -15.44 -0.30
CA ARG A 16 -6.17 -15.48 1.13
C ARG A 16 -6.73 -14.26 1.85
N LYS A 17 -7.09 -14.42 3.13
CA LYS A 17 -7.49 -13.29 4.00
C LYS A 17 -6.34 -12.30 4.23
N ASN A 18 -5.14 -12.83 4.44
CA ASN A 18 -3.93 -12.06 4.71
C ASN A 18 -2.76 -12.57 3.86
N ALA A 19 -1.84 -11.66 3.50
CA ALA A 19 -0.50 -12.00 3.02
C ALA A 19 0.53 -11.71 4.11
N TYR A 20 1.46 -12.64 4.34
CA TYR A 20 2.52 -12.52 5.34
C TYR A 20 3.86 -12.30 4.65
N ILE A 21 4.43 -11.11 4.78
CA ILE A 21 5.63 -10.70 4.07
C ILE A 21 6.67 -10.09 5.01
N HIS A 22 7.86 -9.82 4.48
CA HIS A 22 8.90 -9.07 5.18
C HIS A 22 9.24 -7.80 4.40
N ASP A 23 9.32 -6.67 5.10
CA ASP A 23 9.68 -5.39 4.49
C ASP A 23 11.15 -5.42 4.05
N LYS A 24 11.41 -5.30 2.74
CA LYS A 24 12.76 -5.41 2.16
C LYS A 24 13.83 -4.54 2.83
N LYS A 25 13.48 -3.32 3.26
CA LYS A 25 14.43 -2.36 3.83
C LYS A 25 14.79 -2.67 5.29
N THR A 26 13.82 -3.13 6.07
CA THR A 26 13.96 -3.26 7.53
C THR A 26 14.02 -4.71 8.00
N GLY A 27 13.65 -5.67 7.14
CA GLY A 27 13.51 -7.08 7.47
C GLY A 27 12.33 -7.39 8.40
N LYS A 28 11.51 -6.40 8.77
CA LYS A 28 10.42 -6.60 9.72
C LYS A 28 9.29 -7.41 9.09
N PRO A 29 8.66 -8.33 9.83
CA PRO A 29 7.43 -8.99 9.37
C PRO A 29 6.33 -7.95 9.20
N ASN A 30 5.49 -8.15 8.19
CA ASN A 30 4.39 -7.28 7.84
C ASN A 30 3.22 -8.15 7.34
N THR A 31 2.02 -7.90 7.85
CA THR A 31 0.81 -8.64 7.50
C THR A 31 -0.13 -7.72 6.73
N LEU A 32 -0.42 -8.06 5.49
CA LEU A 32 -1.34 -7.31 4.64
C LEU A 32 -2.73 -7.93 4.74
N TYR A 33 -3.74 -7.14 5.14
CA TYR A 33 -5.14 -7.57 5.11
C TYR A 33 -5.74 -7.33 3.73
N LEU A 34 -6.11 -8.40 3.03
CA LEU A 34 -6.41 -8.36 1.59
C LEU A 34 -7.89 -8.09 1.28
N ARG A 35 -8.79 -8.27 2.26
CA ARG A 35 -10.25 -8.14 2.04
C ARG A 35 -10.68 -6.81 1.40
N PRO A 36 -10.12 -5.64 1.77
CA PRO A 36 -10.53 -4.36 1.18
C PRO A 36 -10.27 -4.27 -0.33
N ILE A 37 -9.29 -5.02 -0.86
CA ILE A 37 -8.91 -5.03 -2.28
C ILE A 37 -9.30 -6.36 -2.97
N LYS A 38 -10.17 -7.17 -2.34
CA LYS A 38 -10.56 -8.50 -2.85
C LYS A 38 -11.05 -8.43 -4.29
N ARG A 39 -11.93 -7.48 -4.60
CA ARG A 39 -12.49 -7.34 -5.95
C ARG A 39 -11.41 -7.09 -6.99
N ASP A 40 -10.49 -6.16 -6.72
CA ASP A 40 -9.43 -5.80 -7.67
C ASP A 40 -8.44 -6.95 -7.90
N LEU A 41 -8.12 -7.70 -6.83
CA LEU A 41 -7.26 -8.89 -6.93
C LEU A 41 -7.90 -10.01 -7.76
N LEU A 42 -9.21 -10.24 -7.61
CA LEU A 42 -9.93 -11.24 -8.41
C LEU A 42 -10.04 -10.83 -9.88
N LEU A 43 -10.34 -9.56 -10.16
CA LEU A 43 -10.33 -9.03 -11.53
C LEU A 43 -8.95 -9.16 -12.17
N TYR A 44 -7.89 -8.89 -11.41
CA TYR A 44 -6.53 -9.06 -11.89
C TYR A 44 -6.17 -10.53 -12.13
N GLN A 45 -6.62 -11.44 -11.28
CA GLN A 45 -6.45 -12.89 -11.46
C GLN A 45 -7.10 -13.39 -12.75
N GLU A 46 -8.35 -12.99 -12.99
CA GLU A 46 -9.08 -13.30 -14.24
C GLU A 46 -8.32 -12.79 -15.47
N TRP A 47 -7.91 -11.52 -15.46
CA TRP A 47 -7.10 -10.95 -16.53
C TRP A 47 -5.79 -11.72 -16.77
N ARG A 48 -5.10 -12.18 -15.70
CA ARG A 48 -3.88 -13.00 -15.85
C ARG A 48 -4.16 -14.33 -16.54
N LEU A 49 -5.30 -14.97 -16.24
CA LEU A 49 -5.69 -16.24 -16.84
C LEU A 49 -5.99 -16.05 -18.33
N GLU A 50 -6.80 -15.04 -18.68
CA GLU A 50 -7.14 -14.70 -20.07
C GLU A 50 -5.88 -14.39 -20.91
N ASN A 51 -4.89 -13.74 -20.31
CA ASN A 51 -3.64 -13.34 -20.96
C ASN A 51 -2.52 -14.38 -20.80
N HIS A 52 -2.82 -15.58 -20.27
CA HIS A 52 -1.88 -16.69 -20.14
C HIS A 52 -0.58 -16.31 -19.38
N VAL A 53 -0.69 -15.48 -18.35
CA VAL A 53 0.46 -14.97 -17.60
C VAL A 53 1.03 -16.07 -16.70
N GLN A 54 2.16 -16.64 -17.12
CA GLN A 54 2.91 -17.66 -16.36
C GLN A 54 4.06 -17.02 -15.58
N SER A 55 3.88 -16.83 -14.26
CA SER A 55 4.92 -16.28 -13.37
C SER A 55 4.66 -16.62 -11.90
N GLU A 56 5.74 -16.83 -11.13
CA GLU A 56 5.66 -16.91 -9.66
C GLU A 56 5.36 -15.56 -9.00
N TRP A 57 5.64 -14.46 -9.69
CA TRP A 57 5.43 -13.10 -9.16
C TRP A 57 3.98 -12.68 -9.34
N LEU A 58 3.42 -12.01 -8.34
CA LEU A 58 2.07 -11.45 -8.44
C LEU A 58 2.02 -10.41 -9.57
N PHE A 59 3.00 -9.51 -9.60
CA PHE A 59 3.17 -8.49 -10.64
C PHE A 59 4.46 -8.73 -11.42
N PRO A 60 4.42 -9.57 -12.47
CA PRO A 60 5.61 -9.87 -13.27
C PRO A 60 5.98 -8.71 -14.20
N SER A 61 7.24 -8.71 -14.66
CA SER A 61 7.63 -7.92 -15.82
C SER A 61 7.03 -8.54 -17.08
N MET A 62 6.45 -7.70 -17.95
CA MET A 62 5.88 -8.14 -19.22
C MET A 62 6.95 -8.65 -20.21
N GLU A 63 8.18 -8.15 -20.11
CA GLU A 63 9.31 -8.58 -20.96
C GLU A 63 10.02 -9.82 -20.39
N ARG A 64 10.05 -9.96 -19.06
CA ARG A 64 10.76 -11.02 -18.34
C ARG A 64 9.88 -11.60 -17.23
N PRO A 65 8.98 -12.56 -17.56
CA PRO A 65 8.03 -13.12 -16.60
C PRO A 65 8.66 -13.81 -15.40
N ASP A 66 9.93 -14.22 -15.49
CA ASP A 66 10.75 -14.74 -14.39
C ASP A 66 11.10 -13.68 -13.33
N ARG A 67 10.85 -12.40 -13.61
CA ARG A 67 11.16 -11.27 -12.73
C ARG A 67 9.91 -10.49 -12.34
N HIS A 68 9.89 -9.97 -11.12
CA HIS A 68 8.87 -9.01 -10.71
C HIS A 68 9.08 -7.65 -11.42
N VAL A 69 8.02 -6.83 -11.45
CA VAL A 69 8.10 -5.44 -11.91
C VAL A 69 9.20 -4.68 -11.15
N SER A 70 10.07 -4.00 -11.89
CA SER A 70 11.15 -3.20 -11.28
C SER A 70 10.60 -1.92 -10.66
N GLU A 71 11.30 -1.38 -9.66
CA GLU A 71 10.94 -0.09 -9.04
C GLU A 71 10.95 1.05 -10.06
N LYS A 72 11.91 1.03 -11.01
CA LYS A 72 11.96 1.98 -12.13
C LYS A 72 10.73 1.88 -13.03
N GLN A 73 10.27 0.66 -13.32
CA GLN A 73 9.07 0.48 -14.14
C GLN A 73 7.82 0.91 -13.39
N PHE A 74 7.71 0.60 -12.10
CA PHE A 74 6.62 1.08 -11.26
C PHE A 74 6.58 2.62 -11.21
N TYR A 75 7.73 3.27 -11.03
CA TYR A 75 7.83 4.74 -11.10
C TYR A 75 7.32 5.30 -12.44
N LYS A 76 7.71 4.70 -13.57
CA LYS A 76 7.23 5.12 -14.89
C LYS A 76 5.72 4.99 -15.04
N ILE A 77 5.13 3.91 -14.52
CA ILE A 77 3.68 3.72 -14.52
C ILE A 77 3.01 4.83 -13.69
N MET A 78 3.49 5.08 -12.47
CA MET A 78 2.96 6.14 -11.60
C MET A 78 3.06 7.53 -12.24
N ALA A 79 4.20 7.86 -12.84
CA ALA A 79 4.40 9.14 -13.53
C ALA A 79 3.41 9.31 -14.69
N LYS A 80 3.28 8.29 -15.56
CA LYS A 80 2.31 8.30 -16.66
C LYS A 80 0.87 8.43 -16.16
N THR A 81 0.51 7.75 -15.07
CA THR A 81 -0.80 7.90 -14.44
C THR A 81 -1.01 9.32 -13.93
N GLY A 82 0.02 9.95 -13.34
CA GLY A 82 -0.01 11.35 -12.94
C GLY A 82 -0.29 12.27 -14.11
N ASP A 83 0.44 12.09 -15.22
CA ASP A 83 0.25 12.89 -16.44
C ASP A 83 -1.18 12.75 -16.99
N LEU A 84 -1.71 11.52 -17.07
CA LEU A 84 -3.07 11.24 -17.56
C LEU A 84 -4.17 11.86 -16.67
N LEU A 85 -3.92 11.99 -15.38
CA LEU A 85 -4.85 12.56 -14.41
C LEU A 85 -4.57 14.05 -14.13
N ASN A 86 -3.57 14.64 -14.78
CA ASN A 86 -3.08 15.99 -14.53
C ASN A 86 -2.67 16.23 -13.05
N ILE A 87 -1.96 15.26 -12.46
CA ILE A 87 -1.44 15.28 -11.09
C ILE A 87 0.09 15.25 -11.13
N ASN A 88 0.74 16.36 -10.76
CA ASN A 88 2.20 16.51 -10.83
C ASN A 88 2.98 16.02 -9.58
N TYR A 89 2.26 15.56 -8.54
CA TYR A 89 2.86 15.10 -7.27
C TYR A 89 2.63 13.59 -7.00
N LEU A 90 2.22 12.83 -8.02
CA LEU A 90 1.98 11.39 -7.90
C LEU A 90 3.29 10.61 -7.96
N GLY A 91 3.90 10.39 -6.79
CA GLY A 91 5.09 9.55 -6.61
C GLY A 91 4.77 8.15 -6.07
N THR A 92 5.82 7.33 -5.94
CA THR A 92 5.73 5.94 -5.44
C THR A 92 5.27 5.84 -3.98
N HIS A 93 5.47 6.90 -3.19
CA HIS A 93 5.02 6.97 -1.79
C HIS A 93 3.69 7.70 -1.60
N THR A 94 3.20 8.43 -2.60
CA THR A 94 2.01 9.29 -2.48
C THR A 94 0.79 8.47 -2.05
N MET A 95 0.51 7.35 -2.73
CA MET A 95 -0.63 6.48 -2.38
C MET A 95 -0.53 5.91 -0.96
N ARG A 96 0.67 5.53 -0.50
CA ARG A 96 0.88 5.03 0.87
C ARG A 96 0.62 6.10 1.91
N LYS A 97 1.11 7.33 1.69
CA LYS A 97 0.87 8.47 2.58
C LYS A 97 -0.62 8.84 2.62
N THR A 98 -1.25 8.96 1.45
CA THR A 98 -2.70 9.26 1.36
C THR A 98 -3.55 8.17 1.99
N GLY A 99 -3.25 6.88 1.76
CA GLY A 99 -3.98 5.78 2.37
C GLY A 99 -3.87 5.78 3.90
N ALA A 100 -2.66 5.98 4.43
CA ALA A 100 -2.44 6.06 5.88
C ALA A 100 -3.15 7.27 6.51
N TYR A 101 -3.12 8.42 5.85
CA TYR A 101 -3.85 9.61 6.30
C TYR A 101 -5.37 9.37 6.32
N ARG A 102 -5.92 8.72 5.29
CA ARG A 102 -7.35 8.37 5.28
C ARG A 102 -7.71 7.44 6.44
N VAL A 103 -6.89 6.43 6.72
CA VAL A 103 -7.10 5.54 7.87
C VAL A 103 -7.01 6.33 9.18
N TYR A 104 -6.07 7.27 9.32
CA TYR A 104 -5.97 8.15 10.49
C TYR A 104 -7.29 8.89 10.75
N ILE A 105 -7.80 9.63 9.75
CA ILE A 105 -9.06 10.39 9.88
C ILE A 105 -10.26 9.46 10.14
N GLN A 106 -10.41 8.40 9.34
CA GLN A 106 -11.59 7.51 9.40
C GLN A 106 -11.63 6.61 10.65
N SER A 107 -10.48 6.41 11.30
CA SER A 107 -10.41 5.69 12.58
C SER A 107 -10.57 6.60 13.80
N ASN A 108 -11.04 7.83 13.60
CA ASN A 108 -11.11 8.87 14.62
C ASN A 108 -9.74 9.12 15.27
N TYR A 109 -8.73 9.37 14.42
CA TYR A 109 -7.38 9.75 14.81
C TYR A 109 -6.59 8.65 15.57
N ASN A 110 -6.87 7.37 15.32
CA ASN A 110 -6.18 6.25 15.96
C ASN A 110 -4.75 6.06 15.43
N ILE A 111 -3.79 6.74 16.05
CA ILE A 111 -2.39 6.70 15.65
C ILE A 111 -1.75 5.30 15.79
N ALA A 112 -2.15 4.51 16.79
CA ALA A 112 -1.63 3.16 17.01
C ALA A 112 -2.04 2.19 15.89
N LEU A 113 -3.24 2.38 15.31
CA LEU A 113 -3.66 1.65 14.12
C LEU A 113 -2.78 2.01 12.91
N VAL A 114 -2.54 3.30 12.68
CA VAL A 114 -1.74 3.77 11.55
C VAL A 114 -0.28 3.37 11.68
N MET A 115 0.28 3.39 12.89
CA MET A 115 1.63 2.89 13.17
C MET A 115 1.78 1.43 12.75
N ARG A 116 0.82 0.57 13.12
CA ARG A 116 0.80 -0.84 12.72
C ARG A 116 0.64 -1.01 11.22
N LEU A 117 -0.26 -0.24 10.60
CA LEU A 117 -0.47 -0.25 9.15
C LEU A 117 0.79 0.13 8.36
N LEU A 118 1.54 1.13 8.84
CA LEU A 118 2.78 1.60 8.22
C LEU A 118 4.02 0.82 8.66
N ASN A 119 3.90 -0.08 9.64
CA ASN A 119 4.99 -0.81 10.26
C ASN A 119 6.08 0.10 10.88
N HIS A 120 5.67 1.24 11.44
CA HIS A 120 6.57 2.21 12.07
C HIS A 120 6.86 1.87 13.54
N SER A 121 8.10 2.08 13.98
CA SER A 121 8.53 1.78 15.36
C SER A 121 8.10 2.83 16.38
N SER A 122 7.73 4.04 15.95
CA SER A 122 7.42 5.15 16.85
C SER A 122 6.26 6.01 16.33
N GLN A 123 5.56 6.62 17.29
CA GLN A 123 4.50 7.58 17.01
C GLN A 123 5.04 8.81 16.28
N GLN A 124 6.18 9.34 16.73
CA GLN A 124 6.84 10.49 16.10
C GLN A 124 7.12 10.27 14.61
N MET A 125 7.63 9.08 14.24
CA MET A 125 7.86 8.72 12.84
C MET A 125 6.55 8.74 12.03
N THR A 126 5.45 8.31 12.63
CA THR A 126 4.14 8.25 11.97
C THR A 126 3.52 9.63 11.81
N LEU A 127 3.58 10.48 12.84
CA LEU A 127 3.11 11.87 12.75
C LEU A 127 3.89 12.64 11.66
N ALA A 128 5.22 12.53 11.67
CA ALA A 128 6.07 13.13 10.63
C ALA A 128 5.74 12.58 9.23
N TYR A 129 5.49 11.27 9.11
CA TYR A 129 5.12 10.66 7.84
C TYR A 129 3.78 11.16 7.31
N LEU A 130 2.78 11.33 8.19
CA LEU A 130 1.49 11.89 7.84
C LEU A 130 1.56 13.39 7.51
N GLY A 131 2.65 14.07 7.89
CA GLY A 131 2.76 15.52 7.76
C GLY A 131 1.81 16.24 8.72
N LEU A 132 1.48 15.62 9.85
CA LEU A 132 0.75 16.26 10.94
C LEU A 132 1.77 17.11 11.70
N ASP A 133 1.90 18.35 11.24
CA ASP A 133 2.71 19.39 11.84
C ASP A 133 1.93 20.10 12.96
N GLN A 134 2.47 21.24 13.39
CA GLN A 134 1.94 22.03 14.48
C GLN A 134 0.54 22.60 14.20
N GLU A 135 0.21 22.96 12.96
CA GLU A 135 -1.12 23.48 12.58
C GLU A 135 -2.22 22.45 12.80
N SER A 136 -1.97 21.19 12.44
CA SER A 136 -2.92 20.09 12.69
C SER A 136 -3.17 19.88 14.18
N ARG A 137 -2.16 20.13 15.02
CA ARG A 137 -2.27 20.03 16.48
C ARG A 137 -3.08 21.18 17.07
N GLU A 138 -2.88 22.40 16.58
CA GLU A 138 -3.62 23.59 17.02
C GLU A 138 -5.12 23.47 16.68
N GLN A 139 -5.45 23.06 15.46
CA GLN A 139 -6.85 22.80 15.06
C GLN A 139 -7.53 21.71 15.90
N MET A 140 -6.78 20.70 16.33
CA MET A 140 -7.31 19.66 17.23
C MET A 140 -7.54 20.20 18.64
N LEU A 141 -6.65 21.07 19.14
CA LEU A 141 -6.80 21.70 20.46
C LEU A 141 -7.98 22.67 20.51
N ASP A 142 -8.27 23.38 19.41
CA ASP A 142 -9.43 24.28 19.32
C ASP A 142 -10.78 23.56 19.44
N GLN A 143 -10.82 22.25 19.17
CA GLN A 143 -12.02 21.42 19.31
C GLN A 143 -12.14 20.77 20.70
N VAL A 144 -11.13 20.94 21.57
CA VAL A 144 -11.19 20.41 22.94
C VAL A 144 -11.93 21.41 23.81
N ASP A 145 -13.08 20.97 24.33
CA ASP A 145 -13.77 21.68 25.40
C ASP A 145 -13.05 21.39 26.74
N PHE A 146 -12.43 22.41 27.31
CA PHE A 146 -11.73 22.32 28.59
C PHE A 146 -12.63 22.62 29.79
N GLY A 147 -13.92 22.97 29.56
CA GLY A 147 -14.87 23.40 30.58
C GLY A 147 -15.05 24.91 30.67
#